data_AF-A0A964L4J1-F1
#
_entry.id   AF-A0A964L4J1-F1
#
_cell.length_a   1.000
_cell.length_b   1.000
_cell.length_c   1.000
_cell.angle_alpha   90.00
_cell.angle_beta   90.00
_cell.angle_gamma   90.00
#
_symmetry.space_group_name_H-M   'P 1'
#
loop_
_entity.id
_entity.type
_entity.pdbx_description
1 polymer ?
#
loop_
_entity_poly.entity_id
_entity_poly.type
_entity_poly.pdbx_seq_one_letter_code
_entity_poly.pdbx_strand_id
1 'polypeptide(L)'
;MPAFHRVIFSAKPIAPWLATAYTGLLTLMLPLSPLCASLVFGRWKYLRDYSGFIRRMRIHIGALREGPARHYFEDVMGRASAVPQEIAGSCVQCGNCCMDKRCVFLEPIADNRFQCGIYHSPFRRFSNCGSFPLNAHDIQRYACPSYHVVRFVPKPQ
;
A
#
# COMPACT_ATOMS: atom_id res chain seq x y z
N MET A 1 44.46 -2.70 5.96
CA MET A 1 43.05 -2.44 6.36
C MET A 1 42.17 -3.35 5.51
N PRO A 2 41.41 -4.31 6.07
CA PRO A 2 40.61 -5.21 5.26
C PRO A 2 39.39 -4.46 4.70
N ALA A 3 39.19 -4.58 3.39
CA ALA A 3 38.01 -4.07 2.70
C ALA A 3 36.79 -4.89 3.15
N PHE A 4 35.91 -4.28 3.94
CA PHE A 4 34.58 -4.81 4.17
C PHE A 4 33.81 -4.76 2.84
N HIS A 5 33.78 -5.87 2.11
CA HIS A 5 32.77 -6.10 1.09
C HIS A 5 31.40 -6.02 1.78
N ARG A 6 30.72 -4.88 1.65
CA ARG A 6 29.28 -4.80 1.90
C ARG A 6 28.65 -5.75 0.88
N VAL A 7 28.30 -6.94 1.32
CA VAL A 7 27.36 -7.81 0.60
C VAL A 7 26.05 -7.03 0.55
N ILE A 8 25.81 -6.33 -0.55
CA ILE A 8 24.53 -5.70 -0.83
C ILE A 8 23.59 -6.88 -1.13
N PHE A 9 22.93 -7.41 -0.09
CA PHE A 9 21.81 -8.32 -0.27
C PHE A 9 20.73 -7.56 -1.04
N SER A 10 20.70 -7.76 -2.35
CA SER A 10 19.61 -7.30 -3.20
C SER A 10 18.36 -8.05 -2.74
N ALA A 11 17.38 -7.36 -2.14
CA ALA A 11 16.12 -7.95 -1.66
C ALA A 11 15.23 -8.53 -2.80
N LYS A 12 15.63 -8.32 -4.06
CA LYS A 12 14.89 -8.67 -5.28
C LYS A 12 14.48 -10.15 -5.40
N PRO A 13 15.28 -11.17 -5.04
CA PRO A 13 14.87 -12.57 -5.18
C PRO A 13 13.94 -13.04 -4.05
N ILE A 14 13.88 -12.31 -2.92
CA ILE A 14 13.11 -12.72 -1.73
C ILE A 14 11.73 -12.05 -1.69
N ALA A 15 11.57 -10.89 -2.34
CA ALA A 15 10.31 -10.16 -2.40
C ALA A 15 9.07 -10.97 -2.85
N PRO A 16 9.12 -11.84 -3.89
CA PRO A 16 7.95 -12.65 -4.26
C PRO A 16 7.57 -13.65 -3.16
N TRP A 17 8.55 -14.21 -2.46
CA TRP A 17 8.32 -15.11 -1.33
C TRP A 17 7.69 -14.37 -0.15
N LEU A 18 8.17 -13.17 0.17
CA LEU A 18 7.58 -12.32 1.22
C LEU A 18 6.15 -11.90 0.86
N ALA A 19 5.89 -11.53 -0.39
CA ALA A 19 4.55 -11.18 -0.85
C ALA A 19 3.58 -12.36 -0.76
N THR A 20 4.04 -13.56 -1.13
CA THR A 20 3.24 -14.79 -1.04
C THR A 20 2.99 -15.19 0.41
N ALA A 21 4.02 -15.17 1.25
CA ALA A 21 3.89 -15.45 2.68
C ALA A 21 2.95 -14.45 3.37
N TYR A 22 3.08 -13.16 3.07
CA TYR A 22 2.23 -12.10 3.58
C TYR A 22 0.76 -12.29 3.19
N THR A 23 0.47 -12.49 1.89
CA THR A 23 -0.91 -12.69 1.43
C THR A 23 -1.50 -14.02 1.87
N GLY A 24 -0.67 -15.06 2.05
CA GLY A 24 -1.04 -16.34 2.65
C GLY A 24 -1.45 -16.18 4.12
N LEU A 25 -0.63 -15.47 4.90
CA LEU A 25 -0.92 -15.16 6.30
C LEU A 25 -2.21 -14.34 6.44
N LEU A 26 -2.41 -13.32 5.60
CA LEU A 26 -3.67 -12.56 5.58
C LEU A 26 -4.89 -13.43 5.28
N THR A 27 -4.73 -14.44 4.42
CA THR A 27 -5.81 -15.38 4.09
C THR A 27 -6.13 -16.30 5.26
N LEU A 28 -5.10 -16.79 5.97
CA LEU A 28 -5.27 -17.60 7.18
C LEU A 28 -5.93 -16.80 8.31
N MET A 29 -5.55 -15.53 8.46
CA MET A 29 -6.09 -14.61 9.46
C MET A 29 -7.44 -13.99 9.08
N LEU A 30 -7.99 -14.35 7.91
CA LEU A 30 -9.23 -13.77 7.40
C LEU A 30 -10.39 -13.80 8.43
N PRO A 31 -10.74 -14.93 9.09
CA PRO A 31 -11.84 -14.94 10.07
C PRO A 31 -11.55 -14.09 11.32
N LEU A 32 -10.28 -13.93 11.70
CA LEU A 32 -9.90 -13.09 12.84
C LEU A 32 -9.75 -11.61 12.43
N SER A 33 -9.70 -11.30 11.14
CA SER A 33 -9.40 -9.96 10.63
C SER A 33 -10.34 -8.85 11.11
N PRO A 34 -11.67 -9.04 11.28
CA PRO A 34 -12.55 -7.97 11.77
C PRO A 34 -12.28 -7.64 13.24
N LEU A 35 -11.94 -8.65 14.05
CA LEU A 35 -11.54 -8.49 15.45
C LEU A 35 -10.21 -7.76 15.54
N CYS A 36 -9.19 -8.23 14.81
CA CYS A 36 -7.89 -7.57 14.76
C CYS A 36 -8.01 -6.10 14.29
N ALA A 37 -8.77 -5.84 13.21
CA ALA A 37 -9.00 -4.49 12.73
C ALA A 37 -9.73 -3.61 13.76
N SER A 38 -10.70 -4.17 14.48
CA SER A 38 -11.43 -3.42 15.52
C SER A 38 -10.51 -3.04 16.69
N LEU A 39 -9.64 -3.94 17.11
CA LEU A 39 -8.66 -3.71 18.17
C LEU A 39 -7.58 -2.71 17.73
N VAL A 40 -6.99 -2.90 16.55
CA VAL A 40 -5.88 -2.06 16.04
C VAL A 40 -6.34 -0.65 15.72
N PHE A 41 -7.54 -0.48 15.15
CA PHE A 41 -8.06 0.83 14.74
C PHE A 41 -9.06 1.44 15.73
N GLY A 42 -9.36 0.76 16.84
CA GLY A 42 -10.33 1.22 17.84
C GLY A 42 -11.75 1.40 17.28
N ARG A 43 -12.14 0.62 16.27
CA ARG A 43 -13.39 0.79 15.50
C ARG A 43 -14.23 -0.48 15.47
N TRP A 44 -15.26 -0.55 16.31
CA TRP A 44 -16.19 -1.69 16.40
C TRP A 44 -17.05 -1.95 15.16
N LYS A 45 -17.07 -1.02 14.20
CA LYS A 45 -17.90 -1.16 12.98
C LYS A 45 -17.53 -2.39 12.14
N TYR A 46 -16.28 -2.86 12.22
CA TYR A 46 -15.84 -4.05 11.46
C TYR A 46 -16.43 -5.34 12.02
N LEU A 47 -16.68 -5.40 13.33
CA LEU A 47 -17.40 -6.51 13.96
C LEU A 47 -18.91 -6.43 13.71
N ARG A 48 -19.48 -5.22 13.66
CA ARG A 48 -20.91 -5.02 13.35
C ARG A 48 -21.26 -5.47 11.93
N ASP A 49 -20.41 -5.14 10.95
CA ASP A 49 -20.53 -5.62 9.56
C ASP A 49 -19.48 -6.71 9.27
N TYR A 50 -19.54 -7.80 10.04
CA TYR A 50 -18.53 -8.86 9.96
C TYR A 50 -18.46 -9.49 8.56
N SER A 51 -19.60 -9.92 8.00
CA SER A 51 -19.64 -10.58 6.69
C SER A 51 -19.23 -9.64 5.55
N GLY A 52 -19.68 -8.37 5.60
CA GLY A 52 -19.30 -7.36 4.64
C GLY A 52 -17.81 -7.01 4.71
N PHE A 53 -17.24 -6.93 5.91
CA PHE A 53 -15.80 -6.73 6.09
C PHE A 53 -14.99 -7.92 5.54
N ILE A 54 -15.38 -9.16 5.86
CA ILE A 54 -14.72 -10.36 5.34
C ILE A 54 -14.76 -10.39 3.80
N ARG A 55 -15.91 -10.09 3.19
CA ARG A 55 -16.03 -10.01 1.72
C ARG A 55 -15.07 -8.98 1.13
N ARG A 56 -15.02 -7.77 1.71
CA ARG A 56 -14.09 -6.71 1.28
C ARG A 56 -12.63 -7.10 1.49
N MET A 57 -12.32 -7.79 2.59
CA MET A 57 -10.97 -8.26 2.88
C MET A 57 -10.50 -9.32 1.86
N ARG A 58 -11.39 -10.22 1.42
CA ARG A 58 -11.07 -11.17 0.33
C ARG A 58 -10.71 -10.44 -0.97
N ILE A 59 -11.50 -9.45 -1.35
CA ILE A 59 -11.25 -8.61 -2.54
C ILE A 59 -9.91 -7.87 -2.39
N HIS A 60 -9.63 -7.33 -1.22
CA HIS A 60 -8.37 -6.67 -0.90
C HIS A 60 -7.16 -7.60 -1.01
N ILE A 61 -7.25 -8.83 -0.49
CA ILE A 61 -6.19 -9.84 -0.63
C ILE A 61 -5.98 -10.20 -2.11
N GLY A 62 -7.05 -10.33 -2.89
CA GLY A 62 -6.96 -10.53 -4.35
C GLY A 62 -6.20 -9.40 -5.03
N ALA A 63 -6.58 -8.15 -4.74
CA ALA A 63 -5.91 -6.98 -5.29
C ALA A 63 -4.42 -6.89 -4.88
N LEU A 64 -4.06 -7.29 -3.66
CA LEU A 64 -2.67 -7.34 -3.21
C LEU A 64 -1.81 -8.34 -4.01
N ARG A 65 -2.41 -9.47 -4.41
CA ARG A 65 -1.72 -10.52 -5.20
C ARG A 65 -1.44 -10.11 -6.64
N GLU A 66 -2.19 -9.15 -7.18
CA GLU A 66 -1.96 -8.58 -8.53
C GLU A 66 -0.70 -7.69 -8.62
N GLY A 67 0.09 -7.61 -7.55
CA GLY A 67 1.40 -6.96 -7.55
C GLY A 67 1.62 -5.80 -6.56
N PRO A 68 0.62 -5.15 -5.92
CA PRO A 68 0.91 -4.13 -4.91
C PRO A 68 1.73 -4.65 -3.73
N ALA A 69 1.48 -5.90 -3.29
CA ALA A 69 2.26 -6.51 -2.21
C ALA A 69 3.72 -6.75 -2.64
N ARG A 70 3.91 -7.32 -3.84
CA ARG A 70 5.26 -7.54 -4.38
C ARG A 70 6.04 -6.23 -4.49
N HIS A 71 5.42 -5.20 -5.04
CA HIS A 71 6.02 -3.87 -5.16
C HIS A 71 6.37 -3.27 -3.80
N TYR A 72 5.53 -3.44 -2.77
CA TYR A 72 5.86 -3.00 -1.41
C TYR A 72 7.19 -3.59 -0.91
N PHE A 73 7.37 -4.90 -1.08
CA PHE A 73 8.57 -5.59 -0.61
C PHE A 73 9.80 -5.30 -1.48
N GLU A 74 9.63 -5.09 -2.79
CA GLU A 74 10.70 -4.71 -3.70
C GLU A 74 11.18 -3.27 -3.46
N ASP A 75 10.24 -2.34 -3.32
CA ASP A 75 10.51 -0.91 -3.40
C ASP A 75 10.46 -0.24 -2.03
N VAL A 76 9.51 -0.54 -1.15
CA VAL A 76 9.36 0.18 0.12
C VAL A 76 10.24 -0.41 1.21
N MET A 77 10.26 -1.73 1.35
CA MET A 77 11.15 -2.40 2.30
C MET A 77 12.63 -2.30 1.89
N GLY A 78 12.89 -2.10 0.59
CA GLY A 78 14.22 -1.86 0.02
C GLY A 78 14.65 -0.39 -0.13
N ARG A 79 13.82 0.59 0.28
CA ARG A 79 14.00 2.04 0.03
C ARG A 79 14.25 2.33 -1.45
N ALA A 80 13.18 2.37 -2.23
CA ALA A 80 13.16 2.60 -3.67
C ALA A 80 14.12 3.73 -4.02
N SER A 81 15.22 3.34 -4.63
CA SER A 81 16.27 4.22 -5.15
C SER A 81 15.94 4.71 -6.56
N ALA A 82 14.65 4.75 -6.91
CA ALA A 82 14.17 5.08 -8.24
C ALA A 82 14.01 6.60 -8.39
N VAL A 83 15.15 7.29 -8.53
CA VAL A 83 15.33 8.71 -8.91
C VAL A 83 14.58 9.69 -8.00
N PRO A 84 15.24 10.64 -7.31
CA PRO A 84 14.50 11.72 -6.65
C PRO A 84 13.66 12.45 -7.71
N GLN A 85 12.35 12.21 -7.69
CA GLN A 85 11.39 12.89 -8.53
C GLN A 85 10.67 13.88 -7.63
N GLU A 86 10.68 15.14 -8.03
CA GLU A 86 9.82 16.12 -7.38
C GLU A 86 8.39 15.83 -7.86
N ILE A 87 7.56 15.29 -6.96
CA ILE A 87 6.15 15.00 -7.22
C ILE A 87 5.31 16.11 -6.59
N ALA A 88 4.41 16.70 -7.38
CA ALA A 88 3.43 17.65 -6.90
C ALA A 88 2.01 17.09 -7.05
N GLY A 89 1.07 17.69 -6.32
CA GLY A 89 -0.34 17.31 -6.29
C GLY A 89 -0.84 17.02 -4.89
N SER A 90 -2.10 16.61 -4.79
CA SER A 90 -2.73 16.28 -3.52
C SER A 90 -3.75 15.16 -3.69
N CYS A 91 -4.11 14.50 -2.60
CA CYS A 91 -5.15 13.46 -2.66
C CYS A 91 -6.52 14.10 -2.93
N VAL A 92 -7.04 13.91 -4.14
CA VAL A 92 -8.40 14.34 -4.55
C VAL A 92 -9.47 13.28 -4.29
N GLN A 93 -9.19 12.28 -3.43
CA GLN A 93 -10.17 11.28 -3.00
C GLN A 93 -10.76 10.44 -4.16
N CYS A 94 -10.01 10.21 -5.25
CA CYS A 94 -10.48 9.38 -6.37
C CYS A 94 -10.54 7.87 -6.06
N GLY A 95 -9.80 7.40 -5.04
CA GLY A 95 -9.77 5.99 -4.62
C GLY A 95 -8.87 5.07 -5.45
N ASN A 96 -8.31 5.51 -6.57
CA ASN A 96 -7.53 4.61 -7.45
C ASN A 96 -6.24 4.08 -6.77
N CYS A 97 -5.51 4.92 -6.04
CA CYS A 97 -4.31 4.47 -5.31
C CYS A 97 -4.62 3.53 -4.14
N CYS A 98 -5.89 3.39 -3.75
CA CYS A 98 -6.37 2.40 -2.79
C CYS A 98 -6.63 1.04 -3.46
N MET A 99 -5.61 0.55 -4.18
CA MET A 99 -5.63 -0.69 -4.97
C MET A 99 -6.77 -0.74 -5.98
N ASP A 100 -6.92 0.33 -6.75
CA ASP A 100 -8.01 0.49 -7.72
C ASP A 100 -9.39 0.28 -7.07
N LYS A 101 -9.65 1.08 -6.03
CA LYS A 101 -10.90 1.10 -5.25
C LYS A 101 -11.26 -0.20 -4.50
N ARG A 102 -10.33 -1.16 -4.42
CA ARG A 102 -10.53 -2.47 -3.77
C ARG A 102 -9.95 -2.59 -2.36
N CYS A 103 -9.44 -1.49 -1.80
CA CYS A 103 -8.98 -1.46 -0.41
C CYS A 103 -10.13 -1.74 0.58
N VAL A 104 -9.89 -2.64 1.53
CA VAL A 104 -10.86 -2.99 2.59
C VAL A 104 -11.26 -1.80 3.46
N PHE A 105 -10.38 -0.81 3.61
CA PHE A 105 -10.61 0.39 4.41
C PHE A 105 -11.14 1.57 3.59
N LEU A 106 -11.41 1.40 2.30
CA LEU A 106 -11.95 2.46 1.47
C LEU A 106 -13.44 2.63 1.76
N GLU A 107 -13.86 3.88 1.93
CA GLU A 107 -15.23 4.25 2.21
C GLU A 107 -15.71 5.20 1.11
N PRO A 108 -16.82 4.90 0.43
CA PRO A 108 -17.42 5.84 -0.50
C PRO A 108 -17.96 7.06 0.26
N ILE A 109 -17.84 8.22 -0.37
CA ILE A 109 -18.49 9.47 0.04
C ILE A 109 -19.29 10.02 -1.15
N ALA A 110 -19.77 11.26 -1.08
CA ALA A 110 -20.54 11.88 -2.15
C ALA A 110 -19.72 12.03 -3.46
N ASP A 111 -20.44 12.15 -4.58
CA ASP A 111 -19.90 12.51 -5.89
C ASP A 111 -18.84 11.52 -6.42
N ASN A 112 -19.02 10.22 -6.17
CA ASN A 112 -18.08 9.17 -6.60
C ASN A 112 -16.65 9.36 -6.06
N ARG A 113 -16.53 10.02 -4.91
CA ARG A 113 -15.27 10.15 -4.17
C ARG A 113 -15.18 9.10 -3.06
N PHE A 114 -13.97 8.92 -2.54
CA PHE A 114 -13.65 7.92 -1.54
C PHE A 114 -12.71 8.47 -0.46
N GLN A 115 -12.98 8.13 0.79
CA GLN A 115 -12.13 8.44 1.92
C GLN A 115 -11.49 7.17 2.50
N CYS A 116 -10.32 7.34 3.12
CA CYS A 116 -9.68 6.25 3.86
C CYS A 116 -10.28 6.16 5.26
N GLY A 117 -10.97 5.05 5.56
CA GLY A 117 -11.57 4.78 6.86
C GLY A 117 -10.58 4.67 8.01
N ILE A 118 -9.27 4.64 7.73
CA ILE A 118 -8.19 4.62 8.73
C ILE A 118 -7.21 5.79 8.53
N TYR A 119 -7.65 6.89 7.90
CA TYR A 119 -6.77 8.02 7.54
C TYR A 119 -5.94 8.54 8.72
N HIS A 120 -6.55 8.66 9.90
CA HIS A 120 -5.91 9.15 11.12
C HIS A 120 -5.14 8.09 11.91
N SER A 121 -5.16 6.82 11.47
CA SER A 121 -4.47 5.75 12.19
C SER A 121 -2.96 5.85 11.97
N PRO A 122 -2.12 5.76 13.03
CA PRO A 122 -0.67 5.70 12.87
C PRO A 122 -0.26 4.48 12.04
N PHE A 123 -1.02 3.38 12.11
CA PHE A 123 -0.75 2.16 11.35
C PHE A 123 -0.81 2.35 9.83
N ARG A 124 -1.52 3.39 9.35
CA ARG A 124 -1.56 3.73 7.93
C ARG A 124 -0.17 4.02 7.39
N ARG A 125 0.70 4.67 8.17
CA ARG A 125 2.07 5.06 7.78
C ARG A 125 3.00 3.87 7.58
N PHE A 126 2.68 2.71 8.16
CA PHE A 126 3.44 1.46 7.98
C PHE A 126 2.95 0.63 6.79
N SER A 127 2.10 1.21 5.93
CA SER A 127 1.62 0.57 4.70
C SER A 127 1.95 1.44 3.50
N ASN A 128 1.88 0.85 2.29
CA ASN A 128 1.98 1.58 1.03
C ASN A 128 1.10 2.84 0.95
N CYS A 129 -0.04 2.85 1.66
CA CYS A 129 -0.98 3.97 1.64
C CYS A 129 -0.41 5.26 2.24
N GLY A 130 0.54 5.17 3.17
CA GLY A 130 1.14 6.34 3.82
C GLY A 130 2.24 7.01 2.99
N SER A 131 2.80 6.28 2.03
CA SER A 131 3.98 6.70 1.27
C SER A 131 3.67 6.99 -0.20
N PHE A 132 2.43 6.73 -0.65
CA PHE A 132 2.01 7.02 -2.01
C PHE A 132 1.89 8.54 -2.27
N PRO A 133 2.32 9.04 -3.43
CA PRO A 133 3.08 8.33 -4.48
C PRO A 133 4.58 8.28 -4.18
N LEU A 134 5.24 7.16 -4.45
CA LEU A 134 6.70 7.03 -4.28
C LEU A 134 7.49 7.41 -5.54
N ASN A 135 6.91 7.20 -6.73
CA ASN A 135 7.55 7.43 -8.02
C ASN A 135 6.50 7.61 -9.14
N ALA A 136 6.95 7.99 -10.34
CA ALA A 136 6.10 8.12 -11.53
C ALA A 136 5.30 6.85 -11.85
N HIS A 137 5.90 5.68 -11.65
CA HIS A 137 5.28 4.41 -11.98
C HIS A 137 4.04 4.14 -11.11
N ASP A 138 4.07 4.50 -9.83
CA ASP A 138 2.91 4.45 -8.93
C ASP A 138 1.75 5.33 -9.43
N ILE A 139 2.06 6.55 -9.87
CA ILE A 139 1.06 7.48 -10.41
C ILE A 139 0.39 6.89 -11.65
N GLN A 140 1.20 6.34 -12.56
CA GLN A 140 0.73 5.72 -13.81
C GLN A 140 -0.08 4.44 -13.53
N ARG A 141 0.42 3.55 -12.66
CA ARG A 141 -0.21 2.28 -12.31
C ARG A 141 -1.65 2.47 -11.84
N TYR A 142 -1.89 3.49 -11.03
CA TYR A 142 -3.22 3.75 -10.48
C TYR A 142 -3.96 4.87 -11.25
N ALA A 143 -3.45 5.33 -12.39
CA ALA A 143 -4.04 6.42 -13.17
C ALA A 143 -4.50 7.58 -12.27
N CYS A 144 -3.63 8.04 -11.36
CA CYS A 144 -4.01 9.06 -10.39
C CYS A 144 -4.22 10.40 -11.11
N PRO A 145 -5.38 11.07 -10.97
CA PRO A 145 -5.69 12.27 -11.74
C PRO A 145 -5.06 13.56 -11.18
N SER A 146 -4.41 13.52 -10.00
CA SER A 146 -3.91 14.74 -9.34
C SER A 146 -2.40 14.76 -9.15
N TYR A 147 -1.79 13.64 -8.74
CA TYR A 147 -0.35 13.58 -8.59
C TYR A 147 0.34 13.52 -9.95
N HIS A 148 1.42 14.28 -10.11
CA HIS A 148 2.22 14.33 -11.33
C HIS A 148 3.69 14.63 -11.02
N VAL A 149 4.57 14.20 -11.92
CA VAL A 149 6.01 14.44 -11.80
C VAL A 149 6.33 15.83 -12.34
N VAL A 150 6.95 16.68 -11.52
CA VAL A 150 7.33 18.04 -11.88
C VAL A 150 8.75 18.07 -12.43
N ARG A 151 9.69 17.38 -11.78
CA ARG A 151 11.10 17.32 -12.19
C ARG A 151 11.73 15.97 -11.86
N PHE A 152 12.59 15.52 -12.76
CA PHE A 152 13.54 14.45 -12.48
C PHE A 152 14.80 15.08 -11.91
N VAL A 153 15.12 14.80 -10.65
CA VAL A 153 16.39 15.22 -10.05
C VAL A 153 17.41 14.12 -10.36
N PRO A 154 18.46 14.39 -11.16
CA PRO A 154 19.52 13.43 -11.38
C PRO A 154 20.19 13.11 -10.03
N LYS A 155 20.54 11.84 -9.80
CA LYS A 155 21.34 11.48 -8.63
C LYS A 155 22.68 12.22 -8.71
N PRO A 156 23.14 12.93 -7.66
CA PRO A 156 24.49 13.49 -7.65
C PRO A 156 25.49 12.34 -7.82
N GLN A 157 26.43 12.52 -8.76
CA GLN A 157 27.46 11.52 -9.10
C GLN A 157 28.37 11.24 -7.90
#